data_AF-A0A8S9KX60-F1
#
_entry.id   AF-A0A8S9KX60-F1
#
_cell.length_a   1.000
_cell.length_b   1.000
_cell.length_c   1.000
_cell.angle_alpha   90.00
_cell.angle_beta   90.00
_cell.angle_gamma   90.00
#
_symmetry.space_group_name_H-M   'P 1'
#
loop_
_entity.id
_entity.type
_entity.pdbx_description
1 polymer ?
#
loop_
_entity_poly.entity_id
_entity_poly.type
_entity_poly.pdbx_seq_one_letter_code
_entity_poly.pdbx_strand_id
1 'polypeptide(L)'
;MEETKSRFKRICVFCGSSSGKKPSYQEAAIELGNELVGLLNVDGYYNSLLTFIDKAVDEGFISPMARRIIVSAPNAKELVRQLEEYEPEFDEITSKLVWDEVDRLSYVPGSEVTT
;
A
#
# COMPACT_ATOMS: atom_id res chain seq x y z
N MET A 1 37.88 11.73 10.73
CA MET A 1 36.71 11.58 9.85
C MET A 1 35.69 10.79 10.63
N GLU A 2 34.61 11.44 11.05
CA GLU A 2 33.59 10.86 11.93
C GLU A 2 32.48 10.27 11.05
N GLU A 3 32.34 8.94 11.10
CA GLU A 3 31.28 8.21 10.40
C GLU A 3 29.93 8.47 11.08
N THR A 4 28.98 9.03 10.32
CA THR A 4 27.63 9.32 10.82
C THR A 4 26.82 8.04 10.87
N LYS A 5 26.78 7.43 12.04
CA LYS A 5 26.02 6.19 12.30
C LYS A 5 24.51 6.48 12.24
N SER A 6 23.80 5.82 11.32
CA SER A 6 22.34 5.89 11.21
C SER A 6 21.66 5.56 12.54
N ARG A 7 20.69 6.40 12.94
CA ARG A 7 19.86 6.25 14.15
C ARG A 7 19.09 4.94 14.19
N PHE A 8 18.73 4.39 13.02
CA PHE A 8 17.89 3.22 12.95
C PHE A 8 18.74 1.95 12.97
N LYS A 9 18.73 1.26 14.11
CA LYS A 9 19.51 0.03 14.31
C LYS A 9 18.97 -1.16 13.50
N ARG A 10 17.70 -1.14 13.11
CA ARG A 10 17.02 -2.16 12.29
C ARG A 10 15.91 -1.48 11.49
N ILE A 11 15.87 -1.74 10.20
CA ILE A 11 14.75 -1.40 9.32
C ILE A 11 14.14 -2.73 8.90
N CYS A 12 12.84 -2.91 9.13
CA CYS A 12 12.10 -4.04 8.58
C CYS A 12 11.35 -3.53 7.35
N VAL A 13 11.70 -4.06 6.18
CA VAL A 13 10.95 -3.83 4.94
C VAL A 13 10.13 -5.08 4.71
N PHE A 14 8.80 -4.99 4.81
CA PHE A 14 7.91 -6.08 4.45
C PHE A 14 7.55 -5.94 2.98
N CYS A 15 8.34 -6.57 2.10
CA CYS A 15 7.92 -6.76 0.72
C CYS A 15 6.86 -7.87 0.72
N GLY A 16 5.59 -7.52 0.55
CA GLY A 16 4.55 -8.50 0.29
C GLY A 16 4.82 -9.21 -1.03
N SER A 17 5.58 -10.31 -1.01
CA SER A 17 6.00 -11.03 -2.20
C SER A 17 5.54 -12.49 -2.23
N SER A 18 4.58 -12.89 -1.37
CA SER A 18 4.08 -14.27 -1.27
C SER A 18 2.59 -14.27 -0.95
N SER A 19 1.79 -14.92 -1.80
CA SER A 19 0.33 -15.09 -1.67
C SER A 19 -0.09 -15.90 -0.43
N GLY A 20 0.87 -16.40 0.34
CA GLY A 20 0.63 -17.30 1.47
C GLY A 20 0.24 -18.71 1.01
N LYS A 21 0.08 -19.64 1.97
CA LYS A 21 -0.29 -21.04 1.69
C LYS A 21 -1.80 -21.29 1.66
N LYS A 22 -2.60 -20.32 2.15
CA LYS A 22 -4.05 -20.46 2.32
C LYS A 22 -4.75 -19.36 1.50
N PRO A 23 -5.52 -19.72 0.46
CA PRO A 23 -6.25 -18.77 -0.37
C PRO A 23 -7.16 -17.82 0.41
N SER A 24 -7.71 -18.28 1.54
CA SER A 24 -8.57 -17.48 2.42
C SER A 24 -7.93 -16.19 2.94
N TYR A 25 -6.60 -16.13 3.05
CA TYR A 25 -5.93 -14.89 3.47
C TYR A 25 -5.82 -13.87 2.35
N GLN A 26 -5.68 -14.34 1.10
CA GLN A 26 -5.67 -13.48 -0.07
C GLN A 26 -7.06 -12.88 -0.31
N GLU A 27 -8.10 -13.70 -0.25
CA GLU A 27 -9.50 -13.25 -0.37
C GLU A 27 -9.82 -12.19 0.69
N ALA A 28 -9.53 -12.47 1.96
CA ALA A 28 -9.75 -11.53 3.04
C ALA A 28 -8.93 -10.23 2.90
N ALA A 29 -7.72 -10.30 2.33
CA ALA A 29 -6.90 -9.13 2.07
C ALA A 29 -7.45 -8.28 0.91
N ILE A 30 -8.01 -8.91 -0.12
CA ILE A 30 -8.69 -8.23 -1.23
C ILE A 30 -9.97 -7.56 -0.71
N GLU A 31 -10.79 -8.30 0.05
CA GLU A 31 -12.00 -7.75 0.68
C GLU A 31 -11.66 -6.56 1.57
N LEU A 32 -10.67 -6.71 2.45
CA LEU A 32 -10.20 -5.61 3.31
C LEU A 32 -9.64 -4.44 2.50
N GLY A 33 -8.96 -4.71 1.39
CA GLY A 33 -8.44 -3.68 0.49
C GLY A 33 -9.52 -2.86 -0.22
N ASN A 34 -10.74 -3.37 -0.30
CA ASN A 34 -11.90 -2.65 -0.83
C ASN A 34 -12.59 -1.77 0.22
N GLU A 35 -12.26 -1.94 1.50
CA GLU A 35 -12.81 -1.13 2.58
C GLU A 35 -12.09 0.22 2.68
N LEU A 36 -12.87 1.28 2.83
CA LEU A 36 -12.38 2.64 3.00
C LEU A 36 -11.69 2.84 4.35
N VAL A 37 -10.69 3.73 4.39
CA VAL A 37 -9.94 4.05 5.62
C VAL A 37 -10.10 5.53 5.94
N GLY A 38 -10.82 5.83 7.02
CA GLY A 38 -10.98 7.18 7.55
C GLY A 38 -9.86 7.59 8.52
N LEU A 39 -9.15 8.67 8.22
CA LEU A 39 -8.12 9.25 9.06
C LEU A 39 -8.59 10.60 9.65
N LEU A 40 -8.79 10.63 10.97
CA LEU A 40 -9.04 11.87 11.71
C LEU A 40 -7.73 12.63 11.92
N ASN A 41 -7.42 13.55 11.02
CA ASN A 41 -6.14 14.26 10.93
C ASN A 41 -6.13 15.55 11.77
N VAL A 42 -6.27 15.40 13.10
CA VAL A 42 -6.20 16.53 14.04
C VAL A 42 -4.82 17.16 14.01
N ASP A 43 -4.76 18.49 13.85
CA ASP A 43 -3.53 19.29 13.83
C ASP A 43 -2.44 18.76 12.88
N GLY A 44 -2.83 18.03 11.83
CA GLY A 44 -1.91 17.47 10.85
C GLY A 44 -1.11 16.26 11.33
N TYR A 45 -1.55 15.55 12.39
CA TYR A 45 -0.88 14.36 12.92
C TYR A 45 -0.51 13.32 11.84
N TYR A 46 -1.39 13.08 10.87
CA TYR A 46 -1.19 12.12 9.78
C TYR A 46 -0.54 12.72 8.52
N ASN A 47 -0.11 13.99 8.52
CA ASN A 47 0.49 14.61 7.32
C ASN A 47 1.70 13.84 6.79
N SER A 48 2.58 13.35 7.69
CA SER A 48 3.74 12.55 7.29
C SER A 48 3.35 11.23 6.63
N LEU A 49 2.27 10.59 7.10
CA LEU A 49 1.74 9.37 6.50
C LEU A 49 1.15 9.66 5.13
N LEU A 50 0.30 10.67 5.01
CA LEU A 50 -0.31 11.08 3.75
C LEU A 50 0.77 11.43 2.71
N THR A 51 1.79 12.20 3.10
CA THR A 51 2.94 12.54 2.25
C THR A 51 3.71 11.31 1.79
N PHE A 52 3.92 10.33 2.67
CA PHE A 52 4.58 9.08 2.30
C PHE A 52 3.78 8.29 1.26
N ILE A 53 2.46 8.23 1.42
CA ILE A 53 1.58 7.53 0.49
C ILE A 53 1.52 8.28 -0.85
N ASP A 54 1.40 9.61 -0.82
CA ASP A 54 1.44 10.44 -2.03
C ASP A 54 2.76 10.22 -2.79
N LYS A 55 3.89 10.13 -2.08
CA LYS A 55 5.18 9.78 -2.70
C LYS A 55 5.18 8.38 -3.32
N ALA A 56 4.56 7.40 -2.67
CA ALA A 56 4.43 6.06 -3.22
C ALA A 56 3.53 6.02 -4.48
N VAL A 57 2.55 6.93 -4.57
CA VAL A 57 1.78 7.15 -5.80
C VAL A 57 2.65 7.74 -6.91
N ASP A 58 3.42 8.79 -6.60
CA ASP A 58 4.31 9.44 -7.57
C ASP A 58 5.35 8.48 -8.16
N GLU A 59 5.86 7.56 -7.35
CA GLU A 59 6.81 6.52 -7.76
C GLU A 59 6.14 5.31 -8.43
N GLY A 60 4.81 5.30 -8.56
CA GLY A 60 4.05 4.24 -9.23
C GLY A 60 3.87 2.95 -8.41
N PHE A 61 4.21 2.95 -7.13
CA PHE A 61 3.96 1.81 -6.23
C PHE A 61 2.50 1.68 -5.82
N ILE A 62 1.76 2.79 -5.80
CA ILE A 62 0.33 2.84 -5.48
C ILE A 62 -0.39 3.54 -6.63
N SER A 63 -1.50 2.98 -7.11
CA SER A 63 -2.28 3.67 -8.14
C SER A 63 -2.95 4.93 -7.55
N PRO A 64 -3.13 6.01 -8.33
CA PRO A 64 -3.89 7.17 -7.88
C PRO A 64 -5.31 6.82 -7.39
N MET A 65 -5.88 5.72 -7.88
CA MET A 65 -7.19 5.24 -7.45
C MET A 65 -7.14 4.54 -6.10
N ALA A 66 -6.17 3.67 -5.87
CA ALA A 66 -5.95 3.05 -4.55
C ALA A 66 -5.67 4.10 -3.47
N ARG A 67 -5.06 5.24 -3.82
CA ARG A 67 -4.88 6.37 -2.89
C ARG A 67 -6.20 6.96 -2.38
N ARG A 68 -7.27 6.90 -3.16
CA ARG A 68 -8.59 7.46 -2.80
C ARG A 68 -9.32 6.66 -1.73
N ILE A 69 -8.89 5.42 -1.46
CA ILE A 69 -9.39 4.59 -0.34
C ILE A 69 -9.16 5.30 1.01
N ILE A 70 -8.11 6.12 1.11
CA ILE A 70 -7.77 6.86 2.32
C ILE A 70 -8.43 8.23 2.29
N VAL A 71 -9.47 8.37 3.12
CA VAL A 71 -10.19 9.62 3.36
C VAL A 71 -9.64 10.27 4.61
N SER A 72 -9.29 11.55 4.57
CA SER A 72 -8.75 12.26 5.73
C SER A 72 -9.44 13.61 5.95
N ALA A 73 -9.76 13.91 7.20
CA ALA A 73 -10.38 15.18 7.56
C ALA A 73 -9.89 15.67 8.93
N PRO A 74 -9.87 16.99 9.19
CA PRO A 74 -9.32 17.55 10.43
C PRO A 74 -10.25 17.40 11.64
N ASN A 75 -11.51 17.02 11.44
CA ASN A 75 -12.49 16.84 12.50
C ASN A 75 -13.48 15.71 12.16
N ALA A 76 -14.11 15.14 13.19
CA ALA A 76 -14.97 13.98 13.06
C ALA A 76 -16.20 14.21 12.18
N LYS A 77 -16.80 15.41 12.25
CA LYS A 77 -17.98 15.76 11.45
C LYS A 77 -17.68 15.69 9.96
N GLU A 78 -16.57 16.31 9.56
CA GLU A 78 -16.13 16.32 8.18
C GLU A 78 -15.69 14.93 7.71
N LEU A 79 -15.02 14.16 8.59
CA LEU A 79 -14.63 12.79 8.26
C LEU A 79 -15.86 11.93 7.95
N VAL A 80 -16.86 11.92 8.84
CA VAL A 80 -18.08 11.14 8.65
C VAL A 80 -18.80 11.54 7.36
N ARG A 81 -18.93 12.85 7.08
CA ARG A 81 -19.54 13.34 5.84
C ARG A 81 -18.82 12.80 4.60
N GLN A 82 -17.49 12.87 4.56
CA GLN A 82 -16.71 12.37 3.42
C GLN A 82 -16.79 10.85 3.29
N LEU A 83 -16.90 10.13 4.41
CA LEU A 83 -17.10 8.68 4.39
C LEU A 83 -18.49 8.30 3.86
N GLU A 84 -19.53 9.05 4.20
CA GLU A 84 -20.90 8.85 3.71
C GLU A 84 -21.04 9.17 2.21
N GLU A 85 -20.26 10.14 1.71
CA GLU A 85 -20.24 10.54 0.29
C GLU A 85 -19.29 9.70 -0.58
N TYR A 86 -18.53 8.79 0.02
CA TYR A 86 -17.53 8.00 -0.70
C TYR A 86 -18.20 6.96 -1.62
N GLU A 87 -17.96 7.09 -2.93
CA GLU A 87 -18.23 6.04 -3.91
C GLU A 87 -16.90 5.40 -4.37
N PRO A 88 -16.71 4.08 -4.18
CA PRO A 88 -15.51 3.41 -4.64
C PRO A 88 -15.46 3.41 -6.17
N GLU A 89 -14.37 3.92 -6.72
CA GLU A 89 -14.07 3.80 -8.14
C GLU A 89 -12.98 2.74 -8.34
N PHE A 90 -13.29 1.72 -9.12
CA PHE A 90 -12.36 0.65 -9.51
C PHE A 90 -11.83 0.92 -10.94
N ASP A 91 -10.51 0.90 -11.15
CA ASP A 91 -9.94 0.89 -12.50
C ASP A 91 -9.73 -0.54 -13.01
N GLU A 92 -9.46 -0.69 -14.31
CA GLU A 92 -9.11 -1.99 -14.89
C GLU A 92 -7.88 -2.63 -14.21
N ILE A 93 -6.97 -1.85 -13.64
CA ILE A 93 -5.70 -2.34 -13.07
C ILE A 93 -5.94 -3.00 -11.71
N THR A 94 -6.71 -2.33 -10.84
CA THR A 94 -7.20 -2.82 -9.54
C THR A 94 -8.18 -3.97 -9.72
N SER A 95 -9.00 -3.94 -10.77
CA SER A 95 -9.85 -5.07 -11.18
C SER A 95 -9.04 -6.28 -11.69
N LYS A 96 -7.83 -6.05 -12.23
CA LYS A 96 -6.90 -7.06 -12.75
C LYS A 96 -5.85 -7.51 -11.73
N LEU A 97 -5.83 -6.98 -10.51
CA LEU A 97 -5.04 -7.54 -9.38
C LEU A 97 -5.66 -8.85 -8.87
N VAL A 98 -6.09 -9.70 -9.80
CA VAL A 98 -6.24 -11.12 -9.60
C VAL A 98 -4.83 -11.67 -9.70
N TRP A 99 -4.27 -12.09 -8.56
CA TRP A 99 -2.91 -12.65 -8.44
C TRP A 99 -2.69 -13.97 -9.21
N ASP A 100 -3.57 -14.32 -10.15
CA ASP A 100 -3.52 -15.56 -10.95
C ASP A 100 -2.42 -15.53 -12.03
N GLU A 101 -1.89 -14.36 -12.41
CA GLU A 101 -0.85 -14.25 -13.45
C GLU A 101 0.58 -14.00 -12.94
N VAL A 102 0.79 -13.79 -11.63
CA VAL A 102 2.13 -13.50 -11.07
C VAL A 102 3.00 -14.77 -10.97
N ASP A 103 2.43 -15.95 -11.19
CA ASP A 103 3.17 -17.23 -11.27
C ASP A 103 4.04 -17.35 -12.55
N ARG A 104 4.04 -16.35 -13.45
CA ARG A 104 4.86 -16.35 -14.68
C ARG A 104 6.05 -15.39 -14.70
N LEU A 105 6.38 -14.73 -13.59
CA LEU A 105 7.74 -14.18 -13.45
C LEU A 105 8.62 -15.25 -12.80
N SER A 106 8.89 -16.31 -13.57
CA SER A 106 9.94 -17.26 -13.25
C SER A 106 11.26 -16.49 -13.15
N TYR A 107 11.76 -16.32 -11.94
CA TYR A 107 13.17 -16.03 -11.69
C TYR A 107 13.97 -17.09 -12.44
N VAL A 108 14.65 -16.68 -13.52
CA VAL A 108 15.66 -17.51 -14.18
C VAL A 108 16.92 -17.33 -13.34
N PRO A 109 17.45 -18.37 -12.66
CA PRO A 109 18.74 -18.27 -12.03
C PRO A 109 19.76 -18.02 -13.14
N GLY A 110 20.38 -16.84 -13.14
CA GLY A 110 21.52 -16.57 -14.01
C GLY A 110 22.64 -17.56 -13.68
N SER A 111 22.95 -18.39 -14.68
CA SER A 111 24.21 -19.08 -14.97
C SER A 111 25.26 -19.14 -13.85
N GLU A 112 25.63 -20.38 -13.53
CA GLU A 112 26.87 -20.83 -12.88
C GLU A 112 28.01 -19.79 -12.90
N VAL A 113 28.43 -19.33 -11.72
CA VAL A 113 29.78 -18.79 -11.53
C VAL A 113 30.63 -19.95 -11.02
N THR A 114 31.39 -20.53 -11.93
CA THR A 114 32.48 -21.46 -11.61
C THR A 114 33.56 -20.71 -10.83
N THR A 115 33.91 -21.21 -9.65
CA THR A 115 35.23 -21.04 -9.03
C THR A 115 35.71 -22.39 -8.54
#